data_AF-A0A968BUR5-F1
#
_entry.id   AF-A0A968BUR5-F1
#
_cell.length_a   1.000
_cell.length_b   1.000
_cell.length_c   1.000
_cell.angle_alpha   90.00
_cell.angle_beta   90.00
_cell.angle_gamma   90.00
#
_symmetry.space_group_name_H-M   'P 1'
#
loop_
_entity.id
_entity.type
_entity.pdbx_description
1 polymer ?
#
loop_
_entity_poly.entity_id
_entity_poly.type
_entity_poly.pdbx_seq_one_letter_code
_entity_poly.pdbx_strand_id
1 'polypeptide(L)' 'MLIAQTVKGKGVSFMENVPGYHRANISPEQTEQALTEIAAQREEWL' A
#
# COMPACT_ATOMS: atom_id res chain seq x y z
N MET A 1 -12.24 -24.26 -3.94
CA MET A 1 -11.32 -23.46 -3.10
C MET A 1 -10.41 -22.67 -4.02
N LEU A 2 -10.33 -21.35 -3.86
CA LEU A 2 -9.40 -20.49 -4.61
C LEU A 2 -8.32 -19.99 -3.65
N ILE A 3 -7.05 -20.24 -3.98
CA ILE A 3 -5.91 -19.74 -3.22
C ILE A 3 -5.38 -18.51 -3.98
N ALA A 4 -5.73 -17.32 -3.50
CA ALA A 4 -5.25 -16.06 -4.10
C ALA A 4 -3.85 -15.74 -3.59
N GLN A 5 -2.89 -15.60 -4.50
CA GLN A 5 -1.58 -15.08 -4.17
C GLN A 5 -1.69 -13.55 -4.01
N THR A 6 -1.34 -13.04 -2.83
CA THR A 6 -1.47 -11.61 -2.49
C THR A 6 -0.16 -11.06 -1.92
N VAL A 7 -0.07 -9.73 -1.92
CA VAL A 7 0.98 -8.97 -1.22
C VAL A 7 0.30 -8.18 -0.12
N LYS A 8 0.75 -8.35 1.13
CA LYS A 8 0.21 -7.55 2.24
C LYS A 8 0.65 -6.11 2.08
N GLY A 9 -0.27 -5.16 2.15
CA GLY A 9 0.02 -3.73 1.93
C GLY A 9 0.20 -3.35 0.46
N LYS A 10 -0.29 -4.19 -0.49
CA LYS A 10 -0.18 -3.93 -1.93
C LYS A 10 -0.66 -2.52 -2.29
N GLY A 11 0.13 -1.83 -3.11
CA GLY A 11 -0.17 -0.50 -3.66
C GLY A 11 0.45 0.67 -2.89
N VAL A 12 1.04 0.40 -1.71
CA VAL A 12 1.81 1.39 -0.95
C VAL A 12 3.21 0.86 -0.70
N SER A 13 4.20 1.47 -1.35
CA SER A 13 5.55 0.92 -1.52
C SER A 13 6.22 0.52 -0.21
N PHE A 14 6.10 1.37 0.82
CA PHE A 14 6.73 1.16 2.12
C PHE A 14 5.97 0.18 3.04
N MET A 15 4.79 -0.29 2.64
CA MET A 15 3.99 -1.27 3.39
C MET A 15 4.02 -2.69 2.78
N GLU A 16 4.47 -2.84 1.52
CA GLU A 16 4.44 -4.12 0.82
C GLU A 16 5.32 -5.18 1.50
N ASN A 17 4.70 -6.28 1.94
CA ASN A 17 5.35 -7.39 2.64
C ASN A 17 6.07 -7.00 3.95
N VAL A 18 5.67 -5.91 4.60
CA VAL A 18 6.26 -5.47 5.87
C VAL A 18 5.36 -5.86 7.06
N PRO A 19 5.76 -6.82 7.92
CA PRO A 19 4.92 -7.28 9.03
C PRO A 19 4.51 -6.19 10.02
N GLY A 20 5.38 -5.19 10.24
CA GLY A 20 5.16 -4.07 11.15
C GLY A 20 3.87 -3.29 10.88
N TYR A 21 3.41 -3.24 9.62
CA TYR A 21 2.18 -2.55 9.23
C TYR A 21 0.90 -3.40 9.39
N HIS A 22 0.93 -4.50 10.17
CA HIS A 22 -0.31 -5.21 10.50
C HIS A 22 -1.29 -4.36 11.32
N ARG A 23 -0.76 -3.59 12.27
CA ARG A 23 -1.49 -2.77 13.24
C ARG A 23 -0.73 -1.47 13.55
N ALA A 24 0.18 -1.06 12.67
CA ALA A 24 0.89 0.19 12.86
C ALA A 24 -0.08 1.36 12.71
N ASN A 25 0.09 2.37 13.56
CA ASN A 25 -0.48 3.68 13.29
C ASN A 25 0.26 4.30 12.11
N ILE A 26 -0.49 4.97 11.24
CA ILE A 26 0.04 5.63 10.06
C ILE A 26 0.05 7.12 10.34
N SER A 27 1.22 7.74 10.21
CA SER A 27 1.35 9.19 10.39
C SER A 27 0.64 9.96 9.27
N PRO A 28 0.31 11.25 9.47
CA PRO A 28 -0.19 12.11 8.40
C PRO A 28 0.74 12.14 7.18
N GLU A 29 2.05 12.22 7.39
CA GLU A 29 3.05 12.28 6.32
C GLU A 29 3.09 10.98 5.51
N GLN A 30 3.06 9.82 6.19
CA GLN A 30 2.96 8.53 5.53
C GLN A 30 1.62 8.35 4.79
N THR A 31 0.54 8.94 5.30
CA THR A 31 -0.77 8.91 4.65
C THR A 31 -0.73 9.70 3.34
N GLU A 32 -0.17 10.91 3.35
CA GLU A 32 0.00 11.73 2.16
C GLU A 32 0.86 11.00 1.12
N GLN A 33 2.00 10.43 1.53
CA GLN A 33 2.85 9.62 0.65
C GLN A 33 2.07 8.47 0.00
N ALA A 34 1.32 7.69 0.79
CA ALA A 34 0.55 6.56 0.28
C ALA A 34 -0.51 7.00 -0.74
N LEU A 35 -1.21 8.10 -0.49
CA LEU A 35 -2.22 8.63 -1.40
C LEU A 35 -1.60 9.13 -2.71
N THR A 36 -0.45 9.82 -2.64
CA THR A 36 0.29 10.25 -3.84
C THR A 36 0.75 9.06 -4.66
N GLU A 37 1.30 8.01 -4.04
CA GLU A 37 1.72 6.79 -4.74
C GLU A 37 0.55 6.08 -5.44
N ILE A 38 -0.60 5.99 -4.78
CA ILE A 38 -1.80 5.37 -5.33
C ILE A 38 -2.36 6.20 -6.50
N ALA A 39 -2.39 7.53 -6.36
CA ALA A 39 -2.86 8.43 -7.41
C ALA A 39 -1.99 8.35 -8.66
N ALA A 40 -0.66 8.37 -8.51
CA ALA A 40 0.29 8.24 -9.61
C ALA A 40 0.13 6.89 -10.34
N GLN A 41 -0.01 5.78 -9.60
CA GLN A 41 -0.30 4.47 -10.19
C GLN A 41 -1.63 4.49 -10.96
N ARG A 42 -2.68 5.12 -10.41
CA ARG A 42 -3.97 5.22 -11.10
C ARG A 42 -3.88 6.02 -12.40
N GLU A 43 -3.11 7.11 -12.42
CA GLU A 43 -2.89 7.91 -13.62
C GLU A 43 -2.10 7.14 -14.70
N GLU A 44 -1.10 6.35 -14.31
CA GLU A 44 -0.35 5.50 -15.25
C GLU A 44 -1.24 4.44 -15.93
N TRP A 45 -2.31 4.00 -15.24
CA TRP A 45 -3.23 2.98 -15.74
C TRP A 45 -4.36 3.54 -16.61
N LEU A 46 -4.47 4.88 -16.73
CA LEU A 46 -5.46 5.59 -17.54
C LEU A 46 -4.86 6.04 -18.87
#